data_AF-A0A2T7CQC6-F1
#
_entry.id   AF-A0A2T7CQC6-F1
#
_cell.length_a   1.000
_cell.length_b   1.000
_cell.length_c   1.000
_cell.angle_alpha   90.00
_cell.angle_beta   90.00
_cell.angle_gamma   90.00
#
_symmetry.space_group_name_H-M   'P 1'
#
loop_
_entity.id
_entity.type
_entity.pdbx_description
1 polymer ?
#
loop_
_entity_poly.entity_id
_entity_poly.type
_entity_poly.pdbx_seq_one_letter_code
_entity_poly.pdbx_strand_id
1 'polypeptide(L)'
;MDRNDYYRGDSTSLNLNQLWKRFRGEEKPPAHLGASRDYSVDMVPKFMMANGTLVRTLIHTDVTKYLSFKAVDGSYVFSKGKIHKVPATDMEALKSPLMGLFEKRRARNLFVYVQNDNEADPVTHQGLDLTRNTTRELTTNLRKYLQR
;
A
#
# COMPACT_ATOMS: atom_id res chain seq x y z
N MET A 1 -1.61 31.60 4.86
CA MET A 1 -2.86 31.84 4.11
C MET A 1 -2.67 31.23 2.73
N ASP A 2 -3.68 30.50 2.23
CA ASP A 2 -3.68 29.95 0.85
C ASP A 2 -4.21 31.03 -0.11
N ARG A 3 -3.64 31.11 -1.32
CA ARG A 3 -4.06 32.07 -2.37
C ARG A 3 -5.21 31.52 -3.23
N ASN A 4 -5.43 30.21 -3.18
CA ASN A 4 -6.48 29.54 -3.93
C ASN A 4 -7.83 29.69 -3.23
N ASP A 5 -8.91 29.70 -4.00
CA ASP A 5 -10.30 29.67 -3.53
C ASP A 5 -10.76 28.25 -3.11
N TYR A 6 -9.86 27.27 -3.20
CA TYR A 6 -10.06 25.88 -2.79
C TYR A 6 -8.92 25.40 -1.89
N TYR A 7 -9.22 24.42 -1.04
CA TYR A 7 -8.22 23.80 -0.17
C TYR A 7 -7.24 22.90 -0.94
N ARG A 8 -6.05 22.70 -0.35
CA ARG A 8 -5.03 21.70 -0.71
C ARG A 8 -4.20 21.96 -1.97
N GLY A 9 -4.36 23.10 -2.66
CA GLY A 9 -3.52 23.47 -3.80
C GLY A 9 -3.38 22.34 -4.84
N ASP A 10 -2.15 21.90 -5.12
CA ASP A 10 -1.89 20.82 -6.11
C ASP A 10 -2.46 19.45 -5.72
N SER A 11 -2.79 19.22 -4.45
CA SER A 11 -3.44 17.99 -3.96
C SER A 11 -4.95 18.16 -3.75
N THR A 12 -5.55 19.09 -4.48
CA THR A 12 -6.99 19.33 -4.46
C THR A 12 -7.79 18.12 -4.97
N SER A 13 -9.03 18.02 -4.50
CA SER A 13 -10.01 17.05 -4.95
C SER A 13 -11.05 17.79 -5.78
N LEU A 14 -11.18 17.43 -7.06
CA LEU A 14 -12.04 18.12 -8.01
C LEU A 14 -13.36 17.37 -8.20
N ASN A 15 -14.44 18.13 -8.34
CA ASN A 15 -15.71 17.62 -8.83
C ASN A 15 -15.67 17.42 -10.36
N LEU A 16 -16.69 16.78 -10.94
CA LEU A 16 -16.70 16.42 -12.36
C LEU A 16 -16.54 17.63 -13.30
N ASN A 17 -17.26 18.72 -13.04
CA ASN A 17 -17.18 19.93 -13.86
C ASN A 17 -15.80 20.58 -13.79
N GLN A 18 -15.20 20.64 -12.59
CA GLN A 18 -13.85 21.16 -12.39
C GLN A 18 -12.81 20.29 -13.08
N LEU A 19 -12.97 18.97 -13.04
CA LEU A 19 -12.10 18.01 -13.72
C LEU A 19 -12.14 18.22 -15.24
N TRP A 20 -13.33 18.37 -15.82
CA TRP A 20 -13.50 18.67 -17.24
C TRP A 20 -12.86 20.01 -17.61
N LYS A 21 -13.14 21.07 -16.84
CA LYS A 21 -12.54 22.37 -17.07
C LYS A 21 -11.01 22.31 -17.12
N ARG A 22 -10.40 21.50 -16.25
CA ARG A 22 -8.95 21.34 -16.16
C ARG A 22 -8.33 20.56 -17.31
N PHE A 23 -8.94 19.46 -17.74
CA PHE A 23 -8.33 18.52 -18.70
C PHE A 23 -8.95 18.54 -20.11
N ARG A 24 -10.11 19.18 -20.27
CA ARG A 24 -10.91 19.25 -21.51
C ARG A 24 -11.39 20.67 -21.86
N GLY A 25 -11.05 21.68 -21.06
CA GLY A 25 -11.40 23.07 -21.35
C GLY A 25 -12.91 23.34 -21.21
N GLU A 26 -13.55 23.82 -22.27
CA GLU A 26 -14.97 24.20 -22.24
C GLU A 26 -15.95 23.04 -22.51
N GLU A 27 -15.42 21.84 -22.78
CA GLU A 27 -16.27 20.66 -22.94
C GLU A 27 -17.06 20.36 -21.66
N LYS A 28 -18.32 19.94 -21.82
CA LYS A 28 -19.17 19.51 -20.71
C LYS A 28 -19.02 18.00 -20.48
N PRO A 29 -19.06 17.53 -19.22
CA PRO A 29 -19.10 16.10 -18.94
C PRO A 29 -20.33 15.44 -19.58
N PRO A 30 -20.18 14.26 -20.19
CA PRO A 30 -21.31 13.49 -20.71
C PRO A 30 -22.38 13.24 -19.64
N ALA A 31 -23.66 13.38 -20.01
CA ALA A 31 -24.79 13.27 -19.06
C ALA A 31 -24.88 11.91 -18.36
N HIS A 32 -24.40 10.83 -18.99
CA HIS A 32 -24.43 9.47 -18.42
C HIS A 32 -23.48 9.29 -17.22
N LEU A 33 -22.56 10.23 -16.96
CA LEU A 33 -21.69 10.21 -15.79
C LEU A 33 -22.42 10.70 -14.52
N GLY A 34 -23.63 11.25 -14.63
CA GLY A 34 -24.40 11.68 -13.47
C GLY A 34 -24.01 13.07 -12.94
N ALA A 35 -24.31 13.34 -11.68
CA ALA A 35 -24.21 14.67 -11.12
C ALA A 35 -22.77 15.00 -10.69
N SER A 36 -22.31 16.22 -10.99
CA SER A 36 -20.94 16.65 -10.67
C SER A 36 -20.59 16.54 -9.18
N ARG A 37 -21.55 16.70 -8.27
CA ARG A 37 -21.35 16.68 -6.81
C ARG A 37 -21.04 15.29 -6.25
N ASP A 38 -21.29 14.23 -7.01
CA ASP A 38 -21.06 12.85 -6.59
C ASP A 38 -19.59 12.45 -6.77
N TYR A 39 -18.78 13.34 -7.35
CA TYR A 39 -17.37 13.13 -7.64
C TYR A 39 -16.48 13.92 -6.69
N SER A 40 -15.49 13.22 -6.12
CA SER A 40 -14.34 13.81 -5.44
C SER A 40 -13.08 13.14 -5.99
N VAL A 41 -12.51 13.73 -7.04
CA VAL A 41 -11.36 13.17 -7.78
C VAL A 41 -10.08 13.84 -7.31
N ASP A 42 -9.28 13.10 -6.56
CA ASP A 42 -7.98 13.58 -6.08
C ASP A 42 -6.99 13.75 -7.23
N MET A 43 -6.32 14.92 -7.30
CA MET A 43 -5.25 15.14 -8.28
C MET A 43 -3.98 14.34 -7.96
N VAL A 44 -3.78 13.98 -6.70
CA VAL A 44 -2.67 13.15 -6.23
C VAL A 44 -3.22 12.07 -5.28
N PRO A 45 -3.80 10.98 -5.81
CA PRO A 45 -4.38 9.94 -4.98
C PRO A 45 -3.28 9.22 -4.18
N LYS A 46 -3.47 9.12 -2.86
CA LYS A 46 -2.55 8.43 -1.94
C LYS A 46 -3.33 7.59 -0.94
N PHE A 47 -2.83 6.39 -0.66
CA PHE A 47 -3.34 5.56 0.43
C PHE A 47 -2.57 5.80 1.72
N MET A 48 -3.24 5.57 2.84
CA MET A 48 -2.63 5.61 4.17
C MET A 48 -2.40 4.19 4.65
N MET A 49 -1.18 3.92 5.12
CA MET A 49 -0.89 2.66 5.82
C MET A 49 -1.64 2.66 7.16
N ALA A 50 -2.46 1.63 7.40
CA ALA A 50 -3.38 1.58 8.54
C ALA A 50 -2.70 1.80 9.90
N ASN A 51 -1.48 1.27 10.09
CA ASN A 51 -0.67 1.47 11.30
C ASN A 51 0.54 2.40 11.05
N GLY A 52 0.47 3.27 10.04
CA GLY A 52 1.53 4.20 9.72
C GLY A 52 1.54 5.45 10.63
N THR A 53 2.66 6.17 10.63
CA THR A 53 2.85 7.38 11.43
C THR A 53 1.76 8.42 11.18
N LEU A 54 1.34 8.62 9.92
CA LEU A 54 0.30 9.59 9.57
C LEU A 54 -1.04 9.30 10.27
N VAL A 55 -1.50 8.04 10.27
CA VAL A 55 -2.75 7.65 10.93
C VAL A 55 -2.62 7.85 12.45
N ARG A 56 -1.47 7.49 13.04
CA ARG A 56 -1.21 7.73 14.47
C ARG A 56 -1.25 9.21 14.82
N THR A 57 -0.68 10.08 13.98
CA THR A 57 -0.74 11.54 14.16
C THR A 57 -2.18 12.05 14.10
N LEU A 58 -3.00 11.58 13.14
CA LEU A 58 -4.41 11.98 13.03
C LEU A 58 -5.25 11.56 14.24
N ILE A 59 -4.94 10.42 14.85
CA ILE A 59 -5.57 9.97 16.10
C ILE A 59 -5.14 10.89 17.25
N HIS A 60 -3.84 11.18 17.37
CA HIS A 60 -3.30 12.02 18.44
C HIS A 60 -3.84 13.46 18.41
N THR A 61 -4.15 13.99 17.23
CA THR A 61 -4.72 15.33 17.07
C THR A 61 -6.26 15.35 17.07
N ASP A 62 -6.92 14.23 17.36
CA ASP A 62 -8.38 14.08 17.39
C ASP A 62 -9.11 14.40 16.06
N VAL A 63 -8.37 14.53 14.94
CA VAL A 63 -8.95 14.85 13.62
C VAL A 63 -9.79 13.68 13.08
N THR A 64 -9.53 12.46 13.53
CA THR A 64 -10.30 11.27 13.15
C THR A 64 -11.80 11.36 13.47
N LYS A 65 -12.23 12.25 14.37
CA LYS A 65 -13.65 12.52 14.66
C LYS A 65 -14.41 13.09 13.44
N TYR A 66 -13.69 13.64 12.46
CA TYR A 66 -14.25 14.25 11.26
C TYR A 66 -13.97 13.45 9.98
N LEU A 67 -13.28 12.32 10.09
CA LEU A 67 -12.85 11.51 8.95
C LEU A 67 -13.34 10.08 9.10
N SER A 68 -13.91 9.54 8.03
CA SER A 68 -14.24 8.12 7.95
C SER A 68 -13.24 7.41 7.04
N PHE A 69 -12.67 6.30 7.52
CA PHE A 69 -11.74 5.48 6.76
C PHE A 69 -12.42 4.19 6.32
N LYS A 70 -12.14 3.77 5.09
CA LYS A 70 -12.53 2.47 4.55
C LYS A 70 -11.28 1.73 4.12
N ALA A 71 -11.19 0.44 4.47
CA ALA A 71 -10.11 -0.41 4.00
C ALA A 71 -10.18 -0.59 2.48
N VAL A 72 -9.03 -0.63 1.83
CA VAL A 72 -8.93 -1.03 0.42
C VAL A 72 -9.09 -2.55 0.30
N ASP A 73 -9.78 -3.01 -0.74
CA ASP A 73 -10.11 -4.44 -0.89
C ASP A 73 -8.88 -5.31 -1.21
N GLY A 74 -7.84 -4.73 -1.81
CA GLY A 74 -6.62 -5.46 -2.13
C GLY A 74 -5.52 -4.60 -2.71
N SER A 75 -4.31 -5.16 -2.67
CA SER A 75 -3.13 -4.62 -3.35
C SER A 75 -2.68 -5.61 -4.42
N TYR A 76 -2.28 -5.10 -5.59
CA TYR A 76 -1.97 -5.90 -6.76
C TYR A 76 -0.67 -5.45 -7.40
N VAL A 77 0.03 -6.39 -8.03
CA VAL A 77 1.26 -6.17 -8.78
C VAL A 77 1.11 -6.65 -10.21
N PHE A 78 1.64 -5.87 -11.15
CA PHE A 78 1.72 -6.27 -12.55
C PHE A 78 3.00 -7.06 -12.78
N SER A 79 2.87 -8.29 -13.28
CA SER A 79 4.00 -9.16 -13.59
C SER A 79 3.67 -10.02 -14.79
N LYS A 80 4.61 -10.12 -15.75
CA LYS A 80 4.48 -10.97 -16.95
C LYS A 80 3.15 -10.78 -17.70
N GLY A 81 2.69 -9.54 -17.84
CA GLY A 81 1.47 -9.22 -18.58
C GLY A 81 0.17 -9.45 -17.80
N LYS A 82 0.23 -9.83 -16.52
CA LYS A 82 -0.96 -10.13 -15.70
C LYS A 82 -0.90 -9.38 -14.36
N ILE A 83 -2.08 -9.07 -13.84
CA ILE A 83 -2.25 -8.47 -12.52
C ILE A 83 -2.46 -9.60 -11.52
N HIS A 84 -1.72 -9.58 -10.41
CA HIS A 84 -1.80 -10.58 -9.35
C HIS A 84 -1.94 -9.92 -8.00
N LYS A 85 -2.75 -10.49 -7.11
CA LYS A 85 -2.85 -10.03 -5.72
C LYS A 85 -1.49 -10.20 -5.04
N VAL A 86 -1.03 -9.15 -4.36
CA VAL A 86 0.17 -9.20 -3.52
C VAL A 86 -0.14 -10.05 -2.29
N PRO A 87 0.63 -11.12 -2.00
CA PRO A 87 0.44 -11.91 -0.79
C PRO A 87 0.72 -11.08 0.46
N ALA A 88 -0.17 -11.14 1.44
CA ALA A 88 0.01 -10.51 2.75
C ALA A 88 0.24 -11.52 3.89
N THR A 89 0.10 -12.82 3.61
CA THR A 89 0.29 -13.91 4.57
C THR A 89 1.13 -15.04 3.98
N ASP A 90 1.68 -15.88 4.85
CA ASP A 90 2.46 -17.06 4.46
C ASP A 90 1.62 -18.05 3.61
N MET A 91 0.34 -18.22 3.94
CA MET A 91 -0.60 -19.05 3.19
C MET A 91 -0.97 -18.46 1.82
N GLU A 92 -1.13 -17.13 1.72
CA GLU A 92 -1.31 -16.48 0.42
C GLU A 92 -0.04 -16.61 -0.44
N ALA A 93 1.15 -16.55 0.15
CA ALA A 93 2.41 -16.72 -0.56
C ALA A 93 2.51 -18.11 -1.22
N LEU A 94 2.09 -19.17 -0.51
CA LEU A 94 2.02 -20.52 -1.05
C LEU A 94 1.02 -20.66 -2.21
N LYS A 95 -0.11 -19.95 -2.15
CA LYS A 95 -1.14 -20.01 -3.20
C LYS A 95 -0.83 -19.10 -4.40
N SER A 96 0.01 -18.09 -4.22
CA SER A 96 0.27 -17.05 -5.23
C SER A 96 0.79 -17.61 -6.56
N PRO A 97 0.25 -17.21 -7.72
CA PRO A 97 0.81 -17.59 -9.02
C PRO A 97 2.08 -16.79 -9.41
N LEU A 98 2.51 -15.82 -8.58
CA LEU A 98 3.67 -14.96 -8.88
C LEU A 98 5.01 -15.70 -8.89
N MET A 99 5.07 -16.84 -8.23
CA MET A 99 6.30 -17.53 -7.87
C MET A 99 6.23 -19.01 -8.23
N GLY A 100 7.37 -19.59 -8.61
CA GLY A 100 7.51 -21.05 -8.75
C GLY A 100 7.46 -21.76 -7.40
N LEU A 101 7.32 -23.09 -7.41
CA LEU A 101 7.12 -23.89 -6.19
C LEU A 101 8.19 -23.66 -5.11
N PHE A 102 9.47 -23.61 -5.49
CA PHE A 102 10.56 -23.37 -4.54
C PHE A 102 10.55 -21.95 -3.97
N GLU A 103 10.24 -20.97 -4.81
CA GLU A 103 10.22 -19.56 -4.40
C GLU A 103 9.01 -19.25 -3.50
N LYS A 104 7.89 -19.95 -3.67
CA LYS A 104 6.75 -19.91 -2.74
C LYS A 104 7.13 -20.35 -1.33
N ARG A 105 7.88 -21.44 -1.19
CA ARG A 105 8.36 -21.91 0.12
C ARG A 105 9.30 -20.90 0.77
N ARG A 106 10.17 -20.25 -0.03
CA ARG A 106 11.04 -19.16 0.44
C ARG A 106 10.24 -17.95 0.93
N ALA A 107 9.29 -17.49 0.13
CA ALA A 107 8.43 -16.37 0.51
C ALA A 107 7.64 -16.68 1.78
N ARG A 108 7.08 -17.88 1.91
CA ARG A 108 6.42 -18.33 3.14
C ARG A 108 7.36 -18.23 4.34
N ASN A 109 8.57 -18.76 4.24
CA ASN A 109 9.54 -18.72 5.34
C ASN A 109 9.94 -17.28 5.70
N LEU A 110 10.03 -16.38 4.72
CA LEU A 110 10.23 -14.95 4.96
C LEU A 110 9.06 -14.36 5.75
N PHE A 111 7.81 -14.64 5.38
CA PHE A 111 6.64 -14.18 6.14
C PHE A 111 6.68 -14.69 7.59
N VAL A 112 6.97 -15.98 7.79
CA VAL A 112 7.08 -16.58 9.13
C VAL A 112 8.21 -15.95 9.93
N TYR A 113 9.36 -15.68 9.32
CA TYR A 113 10.47 -14.99 9.97
C TYR A 113 10.06 -13.59 10.43
N VAL A 114 9.54 -12.75 9.53
CA VAL A 114 9.13 -11.38 9.86
C VAL A 114 8.01 -11.33 10.90
N GLN A 115 7.11 -12.31 10.93
CA GLN A 115 6.02 -12.38 11.92
C GLN A 115 6.49 -12.80 13.31
N ASN A 116 7.55 -13.62 13.40
CA ASN A 116 8.04 -14.17 14.65
C ASN A 116 9.27 -13.42 15.20
N ASP A 117 9.90 -12.55 14.42
CA ASP A 117 11.02 -11.72 14.85
C ASP A 117 10.57 -10.80 16.00
N ASN A 118 11.29 -10.90 17.11
CA ASN A 118 11.08 -10.09 18.29
C ASN A 118 12.41 -9.43 18.66
N GLU A 119 12.46 -8.09 18.58
CA GLU A 119 13.66 -7.32 18.88
C GLU A 119 14.26 -7.63 20.26
N ALA A 120 13.42 -7.98 21.24
CA ALA A 120 13.86 -8.29 22.60
C ALA A 120 14.39 -9.73 22.79
N ASP A 121 14.15 -10.63 21.83
CA ASP A 121 14.56 -12.04 21.91
C ASP A 121 15.55 -12.40 20.78
N PRO A 122 16.86 -12.45 21.06
CA PRO A 122 17.90 -12.78 20.07
C PRO A 122 17.74 -14.17 19.42
N VAL A 123 17.03 -15.10 20.06
CA VAL A 123 16.80 -16.43 19.48
C VAL A 123 15.92 -16.33 18.23
N THR A 124 14.98 -15.39 18.22
CA THR A 124 14.06 -15.17 17.08
C THR A 124 14.76 -14.60 15.85
N HIS A 125 15.93 -13.97 16.01
CA HIS A 125 16.69 -13.36 14.92
C HIS A 125 17.39 -14.41 14.03
N GLN A 126 17.44 -15.68 14.47
CA GLN A 126 18.01 -16.81 13.71
C GLN A 126 19.44 -16.57 13.20
N GLY A 127 20.24 -15.86 14.00
CA GLY A 127 21.63 -15.51 13.69
C GLY A 127 21.79 -14.37 12.67
N LEU A 128 20.73 -13.63 12.36
CA LEU A 128 20.76 -12.40 11.59
C LEU A 128 20.82 -11.18 12.53
N ASP A 129 21.50 -10.13 12.10
CA ASP A 129 21.48 -8.81 12.72
C ASP A 129 20.82 -7.84 11.73
N LEU A 130 19.56 -7.46 11.99
CA LEU A 130 18.79 -6.62 11.08
C LEU A 130 19.34 -5.19 10.94
N THR A 131 20.26 -4.76 11.81
CA THR A 131 20.91 -3.45 11.72
C THR A 131 22.16 -3.45 10.83
N ARG A 132 22.77 -4.62 10.64
CA ARG A 132 24.02 -4.78 9.88
C ARG A 132 23.83 -5.55 8.58
N ASN A 133 23.01 -6.59 8.60
CA ASN A 133 22.79 -7.43 7.45
C ASN A 133 21.99 -6.69 6.39
N THR A 134 22.40 -6.85 5.13
CA THR A 134 21.64 -6.29 4.01
C THR A 134 20.41 -7.14 3.71
N THR A 135 19.39 -6.56 3.07
CA THR A 135 18.21 -7.32 2.59
C THR A 135 18.62 -8.48 1.66
N ARG A 136 19.72 -8.32 0.92
CA ARG A 136 20.27 -9.37 0.05
C ARG A 136 20.81 -10.56 0.86
N GLU A 137 21.48 -10.30 1.98
CA GLU A 137 21.98 -11.35 2.87
C GLU A 137 20.82 -12.07 3.56
N LEU A 138 19.82 -11.33 4.02
CA LEU A 138 18.60 -11.89 4.62
C LEU A 138 17.90 -12.85 3.65
N THR A 139 17.64 -12.39 2.42
CA THR A 139 17.01 -13.23 1.38
C THR A 139 17.87 -14.42 0.96
N THR A 140 19.19 -14.33 1.04
CA THR A 140 20.11 -15.42 0.71
C THR A 140 20.24 -16.44 1.84
N ASN A 141 20.29 -16.01 3.10
CA ASN A 141 20.38 -16.89 4.26
C ASN A 141 19.08 -17.70 4.44
N LEU A 142 17.93 -17.10 4.14
CA LEU A 142 16.65 -17.84 4.05
C LEU A 142 16.64 -18.91 2.93
N ARG A 143 17.57 -18.87 1.96
CA ARG A 143 17.77 -19.98 0.99
C ARG A 143 18.50 -21.17 1.60
N LYS A 144 19.40 -20.96 2.56
CA LYS A 144 20.23 -22.03 3.15
C LYS A 144 19.40 -23.00 3.98
N TYR A 145 18.33 -22.52 4.62
CA TYR A 145 17.38 -23.34 5.38
C TYR A 145 16.47 -24.24 4.52
N LEU A 146 16.63 -24.25 3.19
CA LEU A 146 15.90 -25.16 2.27
C LEU A 146 16.77 -26.30 1.72
N GLN A 147 18.03 -26.39 2.12
CA GLN A 147 18.95 -27.47 1.74
C GLN A 147 19.26 -28.44 2.89
N ARG A 148 18.51 -28.36 3.99
CA ARG A 148 18.44 -29.37 5.04
C ARG A 148 17.00 -29.84 5.16
#